data_AF-A0A397TGC7-F1
#
_entry.id   AF-A0A397TGC7-F1
#
_cell.length_a   1.000
_cell.length_b   1.000
_cell.length_c   1.000
_cell.angle_alpha   90.00
_cell.angle_beta   90.00
_cell.angle_gamma   90.00
#
_symmetry.space_group_name_H-M   'P 1'
#
loop_
_entity.id
_entity.type
_entity.pdbx_description
1 polymer ?
#
loop_
_entity_poly.entity_id
_entity_poly.type
_entity_poly.pdbx_seq_one_letter_code
_entity_poly.pdbx_strand_id
1 'polypeptide(L)'
;MKDFTPLIRWFQISSSEFRKYVMPYKKIIPKNLFHEIICYHLDPSYEVSINILPPRISQKFGILDSLLIQRKHVAIISSWIDKQEINYYDRKRIPYSFKLLYRASRDGFEAKNFHQLCDNKGPTVTIAKVRSHGKLIGGYNPLDWKPQSNLSYLSGDSCWYSTFDSFLFSFTLKSSSNDNSIPKIARIGNSGNISEYAIGYNANYGPSFGGGWDLSIQENNLIYSYGPYSYPDCGSFIAKNQHPKLEDYEVFQIIKK
;
A
#
# COMPACT_ATOMS: atom_id res chain seq x y z
N MET A 1 -12.12 -34.60 8.13
CA MET A 1 -12.47 -33.18 7.91
C MET A 1 -11.96 -32.29 9.02
N LYS A 2 -12.17 -32.64 10.30
CA LYS A 2 -11.64 -31.88 11.44
C LYS A 2 -10.14 -31.53 11.32
N ASP A 3 -9.33 -32.43 10.78
CA ASP A 3 -7.88 -32.22 10.61
C ASP A 3 -7.51 -31.24 9.50
N PHE A 4 -8.39 -31.03 8.52
CA PHE A 4 -8.19 -30.09 7.40
C PHE A 4 -8.91 -28.75 7.60
N THR A 5 -9.86 -28.68 8.52
CA THR A 5 -10.58 -27.46 8.89
C THR A 5 -9.66 -26.26 9.17
N PRO A 6 -8.58 -26.38 9.98
CA PRO A 6 -7.69 -25.24 10.26
C PRO A 6 -6.82 -24.86 9.04
N LEU A 7 -6.75 -25.69 8.00
CA LEU A 7 -5.99 -25.39 6.80
C LEU A 7 -6.78 -24.51 5.81
N ILE A 8 -8.10 -24.45 5.91
CA ILE A 8 -8.94 -23.68 5.00
C ILE A 8 -9.09 -22.23 5.51
N ARG A 9 -8.94 -21.25 4.60
CA ARG A 9 -9.10 -19.81 4.91
C ARG A 9 -10.54 -19.38 4.75
N TRP A 10 -11.40 -19.87 5.64
CA TRP A 10 -12.85 -19.72 5.53
C TRP A 10 -13.33 -18.28 5.33
N PHE A 11 -12.76 -17.34 6.09
CA PHE A 11 -13.15 -15.92 6.07
C PHE A 11 -12.59 -15.12 4.88
N GLN A 12 -11.87 -15.77 3.97
CA GLN A 12 -11.40 -15.16 2.71
C GLN A 12 -12.21 -15.64 1.50
N ILE A 13 -13.07 -16.63 1.69
CA ILE A 13 -14.00 -17.07 0.66
C ILE A 13 -15.08 -15.98 0.55
N SER A 14 -15.35 -15.49 -0.66
CA SER A 14 -16.42 -14.50 -0.83
C SER A 14 -17.79 -15.09 -0.50
N SER A 15 -18.77 -14.26 -0.12
CA SER A 15 -20.13 -14.75 0.19
C SER A 15 -20.78 -15.50 -0.98
N SER A 16 -20.46 -15.10 -2.22
CA SER A 16 -20.93 -15.77 -3.44
C SER A 16 -20.30 -17.15 -3.64
N GLU A 17 -18.99 -17.27 -3.43
CA GLU A 17 -18.27 -18.56 -3.49
C GLU A 17 -18.65 -19.48 -2.33
N PHE A 18 -18.82 -18.93 -1.12
CA PHE A 18 -19.29 -19.68 0.03
C PHE A 18 -20.66 -20.29 -0.25
N ARG A 19 -21.62 -19.50 -0.73
CA ARG A 19 -22.95 -19.99 -1.12
C ARG A 19 -22.88 -21.08 -2.20
N LYS A 20 -22.04 -20.89 -3.22
CA LYS A 20 -22.00 -21.75 -4.41
C LYS A 20 -21.23 -23.05 -4.16
N TYR A 21 -20.10 -22.99 -3.45
CA TYR A 21 -19.12 -24.06 -3.39
C TYR A 21 -18.92 -24.64 -1.98
N VAL A 22 -19.27 -23.91 -0.91
CA VAL A 22 -19.06 -24.36 0.48
C VAL A 22 -20.36 -24.84 1.11
N MET A 23 -21.45 -24.06 0.95
CA MET A 23 -22.75 -24.31 1.54
C MET A 23 -23.36 -25.69 1.19
N PRO A 24 -23.18 -26.25 -0.03
CA PRO A 24 -23.64 -27.61 -0.35
C PRO A 24 -23.02 -28.68 0.57
N TYR A 25 -21.83 -28.45 1.09
CA TYR A 25 -21.08 -29.37 1.95
C TYR A 25 -21.25 -29.08 3.45
N LYS A 26 -22.26 -28.30 3.87
CA LYS A 26 -22.48 -27.93 5.28
C LYS A 26 -22.48 -29.11 6.27
N LYS A 27 -22.85 -30.31 5.82
CA LYS A 27 -22.91 -31.53 6.66
C LYS A 27 -21.53 -31.99 7.18
N ILE A 28 -20.46 -31.69 6.46
CA ILE A 28 -19.11 -32.11 6.84
C ILE A 28 -18.34 -31.05 7.63
N ILE A 29 -18.79 -29.78 7.59
CA ILE A 29 -18.19 -28.64 8.29
C ILE A 29 -18.61 -28.66 9.78
N PRO A 30 -17.69 -28.45 10.73
CA PRO A 30 -18.05 -28.31 12.15
C PRO A 30 -19.13 -27.24 12.34
N LYS A 31 -20.18 -27.55 13.11
CA LYS A 31 -21.36 -26.69 13.26
C LYS A 31 -21.03 -25.29 13.78
N ASN A 32 -20.13 -25.20 14.75
CA ASN A 32 -19.65 -23.93 15.32
C ASN A 32 -18.97 -23.05 14.26
N LEU A 33 -18.06 -23.65 13.47
CA LEU A 33 -17.38 -22.93 12.41
C LEU A 33 -18.34 -22.49 11.31
N PHE A 34 -19.27 -23.36 10.91
CA PHE A 34 -20.26 -23.00 9.90
C PHE A 34 -21.11 -21.81 10.34
N HIS A 35 -21.50 -21.77 11.61
CA HIS A 35 -22.23 -20.65 12.21
C HIS A 35 -21.41 -19.34 12.16
N GLU A 36 -20.15 -19.38 12.57
CA GLU A 36 -19.24 -18.22 12.52
C GLU A 36 -19.07 -17.66 11.10
N ILE A 37 -18.90 -18.53 10.09
CA ILE A 37 -18.77 -18.10 8.69
C ILE A 37 -20.06 -17.44 8.18
N ILE A 38 -21.22 -17.98 8.58
CA ILE A 38 -22.52 -17.42 8.22
C ILE A 38 -22.69 -16.04 8.86
N CYS A 39 -22.46 -15.90 10.17
CA CYS A 39 -22.56 -14.62 10.85
C CYS A 39 -21.63 -13.57 10.24
N TYR A 40 -20.37 -13.95 9.94
CA TYR A 40 -19.41 -13.10 9.26
C TYR A 40 -19.91 -12.59 7.89
N HIS A 41 -20.65 -13.40 7.13
CA HIS A 41 -21.21 -12.98 5.83
C HIS A 41 -22.53 -12.20 5.94
N LEU A 42 -23.28 -12.36 7.02
CA LEU A 42 -24.58 -11.71 7.22
C LEU A 42 -24.46 -10.35 7.90
N ASP A 43 -23.47 -10.18 8.77
CA ASP A 43 -23.28 -8.97 9.57
C ASP A 43 -21.83 -8.46 9.41
N PRO A 44 -21.64 -7.32 8.71
CA PRO A 44 -20.33 -6.68 8.57
C PRO A 44 -19.66 -6.23 9.87
N SER A 45 -20.41 -6.15 10.98
CA SER A 45 -19.91 -5.80 12.30
C SER A 45 -19.58 -7.01 13.18
N TYR A 46 -19.79 -8.22 12.67
CA TYR A 46 -19.54 -9.46 13.41
C TYR A 46 -18.03 -9.69 13.63
N GLU A 47 -17.61 -9.69 14.88
CA GLU A 47 -16.25 -10.05 15.28
C GLU A 47 -16.11 -11.56 15.42
N VAL A 48 -15.24 -12.15 14.59
CA VAL A 48 -14.97 -13.57 14.56
C VAL A 48 -14.14 -13.98 15.78
N SER A 49 -14.61 -14.97 16.54
CA SER A 49 -13.93 -15.44 17.75
C SER A 49 -12.72 -16.35 17.48
N ILE A 50 -12.57 -16.80 16.22
CA ILE A 50 -11.57 -17.78 15.77
C ILE A 50 -10.38 -17.06 15.14
N ASN A 51 -9.15 -17.55 15.39
CA ASN A 51 -7.93 -17.07 14.73
C ASN A 51 -8.06 -17.10 13.19
N ILE A 52 -8.24 -15.93 12.59
CA ILE A 52 -8.28 -15.76 11.14
C ILE A 52 -6.87 -15.93 10.61
N LEU A 53 -6.68 -16.96 9.81
CA LEU A 53 -5.38 -17.21 9.22
C LEU A 53 -5.17 -16.32 7.97
N PRO A 54 -3.93 -15.85 7.71
CA PRO A 54 -3.65 -14.93 6.61
C PRO A 54 -3.83 -15.57 5.24
N PRO A 55 -4.01 -14.80 4.15
CA PRO A 55 -4.21 -15.34 2.82
C PRO A 55 -3.11 -16.28 2.37
N ARG A 56 -3.49 -17.43 1.81
CA ARG A 56 -2.56 -18.30 1.09
C ARG A 56 -2.33 -17.69 -0.28
N ILE A 57 -1.29 -16.87 -0.37
CA ILE A 57 -0.88 -16.24 -1.62
C ILE A 57 -0.39 -17.34 -2.56
N SER A 58 -1.26 -17.76 -3.48
CA SER A 58 -0.86 -18.50 -4.66
C SER A 58 -0.17 -17.52 -5.60
N GLN A 59 1.13 -17.70 -5.84
CA GLN A 59 1.90 -17.04 -6.90
C GLN A 59 1.42 -17.49 -8.29
N LYS A 60 0.13 -17.36 -8.59
CA LYS A 60 -0.37 -17.53 -9.96
C LYS A 60 -0.21 -16.21 -10.69
N PHE A 61 0.78 -16.19 -11.59
CA PHE A 61 1.01 -15.20 -12.63
C PHE A 61 -0.29 -14.46 -13.02
N GLY A 62 -0.37 -13.16 -12.69
CA GLY A 62 -1.46 -12.27 -13.11
C GLY A 62 -2.41 -11.77 -12.01
N ILE A 63 -2.32 -12.31 -10.79
CA ILE A 63 -3.06 -11.82 -9.61
C ILE A 63 -2.18 -10.82 -8.83
N LEU A 64 -2.74 -9.65 -8.53
CA LEU A 64 -2.11 -8.64 -7.69
C LEU A 64 -1.96 -9.20 -6.27
N ASP A 65 -0.72 -9.38 -5.81
CA ASP A 65 -0.41 -9.78 -4.43
C ASP A 65 -0.42 -8.56 -3.50
N SER A 66 -1.62 -8.17 -3.04
CA SER A 66 -1.81 -7.03 -2.15
C SER A 66 -2.92 -7.29 -1.14
N LEU A 67 -2.71 -6.89 0.11
CA LEU A 67 -3.74 -6.83 1.15
C LEU A 67 -4.42 -5.46 1.22
N LEU A 68 -3.77 -4.41 0.70
CA LEU A 68 -4.21 -3.02 0.83
C LEU A 68 -4.96 -2.50 -0.39
N ILE A 69 -4.60 -2.96 -1.60
CA ILE A 69 -5.14 -2.44 -2.86
C ILE A 69 -5.71 -3.53 -3.75
N GLN A 70 -6.58 -3.09 -4.66
CA GLN A 70 -7.19 -3.91 -5.69
C GLN A 70 -6.78 -3.40 -7.06
N ARG A 71 -7.10 -4.18 -8.09
CA ARG A 71 -6.79 -3.87 -9.50
C ARG A 71 -7.29 -2.49 -9.97
N LYS A 72 -8.36 -1.95 -9.36
CA LYS A 72 -8.83 -0.59 -9.63
C LYS A 72 -7.82 0.50 -9.22
N HIS A 73 -7.16 0.34 -8.07
CA HIS A 73 -6.13 1.28 -7.61
C HIS A 73 -4.90 1.18 -8.50
N VAL A 74 -4.51 -0.04 -8.88
CA VAL A 74 -3.40 -0.28 -9.82
C VAL A 74 -3.63 0.43 -11.15
N ALA A 75 -4.84 0.38 -11.70
CA ALA A 75 -5.19 1.07 -12.94
C ALA A 75 -5.04 2.60 -12.80
N ILE A 76 -5.53 3.18 -11.70
CA ILE A 76 -5.41 4.63 -11.42
C ILE A 76 -3.94 5.03 -11.28
N ILE A 77 -3.16 4.33 -10.44
CA ILE A 77 -1.73 4.62 -10.24
C ILE A 77 -0.96 4.48 -11.57
N SER A 78 -1.26 3.45 -12.35
CA SER A 78 -0.66 3.25 -13.68
C SER A 78 -0.94 4.42 -14.63
N SER A 79 -2.15 4.98 -14.56
CA SER A 79 -2.52 6.15 -15.36
C SER A 79 -1.75 7.39 -14.90
N TRP A 80 -1.62 7.57 -13.58
CA TRP A 80 -0.84 8.66 -13.01
C TRP A 80 0.66 8.57 -13.33
N ILE A 81 1.23 7.37 -13.45
CA ILE A 81 2.60 7.17 -13.94
C ILE A 81 2.75 7.71 -15.37
N ASP A 82 1.76 7.46 -16.23
CA ASP A 82 1.71 7.97 -17.61
C ASP A 82 1.13 9.39 -17.71
N LYS A 83 1.06 10.13 -16.58
CA LYS A 83 0.55 11.51 -16.51
C LYS A 83 -0.91 11.68 -16.98
N GLN A 84 -1.71 10.61 -16.90
CA GLN A 84 -3.15 10.62 -17.16
C GLN A 84 -3.93 10.74 -15.84
N GLU A 85 -4.59 11.88 -15.62
CA GLU A 85 -5.24 12.19 -14.33
C GLU A 85 -6.77 12.01 -14.34
N ILE A 86 -7.37 11.94 -15.54
CA ILE A 86 -8.83 11.85 -15.70
C ILE A 86 -9.23 10.50 -16.30
N ASN A 87 -8.60 10.13 -17.42
CA ASN A 87 -8.94 8.92 -18.17
C ASN A 87 -8.09 7.75 -17.68
N TYR A 88 -8.58 7.04 -16.67
CA TYR A 88 -7.84 5.90 -16.13
C TYR A 88 -7.88 4.67 -17.04
N TYR A 89 -6.79 3.90 -17.02
CA TYR A 89 -6.70 2.62 -17.72
C TYR A 89 -7.85 1.67 -17.37
N ASP A 90 -8.28 0.89 -18.36
CA ASP A 90 -9.17 -0.24 -18.12
C ASP A 90 -8.45 -1.29 -17.24
N ARG A 91 -9.18 -1.84 -16.26
CA ARG A 91 -8.64 -2.81 -15.29
C ARG A 91 -8.07 -4.07 -15.95
N LYS A 92 -8.49 -4.40 -17.17
CA LYS A 92 -8.01 -5.54 -17.96
C LYS A 92 -6.77 -5.18 -18.78
N ARG A 93 -6.56 -3.91 -19.11
CA ARG A 93 -5.49 -3.41 -20.00
C ARG A 93 -4.57 -2.43 -19.27
N ILE A 94 -3.92 -2.91 -18.21
CA ILE A 94 -2.95 -2.13 -17.43
C ILE A 94 -1.53 -2.38 -17.98
N PRO A 95 -0.79 -1.35 -18.42
CA PRO A 95 0.53 -1.50 -19.05
C PRO A 95 1.67 -1.83 -18.07
N TYR A 96 1.39 -1.76 -16.77
CA TYR A 96 2.36 -2.06 -15.71
C TYR A 96 2.01 -3.34 -14.95
N SER A 97 3.05 -4.00 -14.44
CA SER A 97 3.01 -5.06 -13.45
C SER A 97 3.49 -4.51 -12.10
N PHE A 98 2.75 -4.82 -11.04
CA PHE A 98 3.06 -4.43 -9.67
C PHE A 98 3.55 -5.67 -8.95
N LYS A 99 4.87 -5.82 -8.82
CA LYS A 99 5.50 -6.95 -8.14
C LYS A 99 5.77 -6.57 -6.69
N LEU A 100 5.09 -7.22 -5.75
CA LEU A 100 5.30 -6.96 -4.32
C LEU A 100 6.76 -7.26 -3.93
N LEU A 101 7.44 -6.27 -3.38
CA LEU A 101 8.79 -6.39 -2.82
C LEU A 101 8.69 -6.59 -1.30
N TYR A 102 7.93 -5.72 -0.65
CA TYR A 102 7.89 -5.60 0.79
C TYR A 102 6.44 -5.46 1.29
N ARG A 103 6.11 -6.12 2.40
CA ARG A 103 4.88 -5.92 3.16
C ARG A 103 5.24 -5.94 4.65
N ALA A 104 4.93 -4.88 5.37
CA ALA A 104 5.39 -4.73 6.76
C ALA A 104 4.85 -5.84 7.68
N SER A 105 3.58 -6.24 7.51
CA SER A 105 3.00 -7.37 8.25
C SER A 105 3.63 -8.74 7.93
N ARG A 106 4.34 -8.88 6.81
CA ARG A 106 5.06 -10.10 6.42
C ARG A 106 6.55 -10.04 6.78
N ASP A 107 7.17 -8.89 6.53
CA ASP A 107 8.63 -8.74 6.51
C ASP A 107 9.17 -8.00 7.75
N GLY A 108 8.32 -7.62 8.70
CA GLY A 108 8.69 -6.73 9.82
C GLY A 108 8.53 -5.27 9.44
N PHE A 109 8.59 -4.35 10.41
CA PHE A 109 8.40 -2.91 10.16
C PHE A 109 9.70 -2.09 10.15
N GLU A 110 10.83 -2.74 10.41
CA GLU A 110 12.13 -2.10 10.54
C GLU A 110 12.65 -1.60 9.18
N ALA A 111 13.20 -0.38 9.15
CA ALA A 111 13.77 0.23 7.94
C ALA A 111 14.82 -0.67 7.25
N LYS A 112 15.62 -1.40 8.02
CA LYS A 112 16.60 -2.36 7.49
C LYS A 112 15.96 -3.41 6.57
N ASN A 113 14.75 -3.87 6.89
CA ASN A 113 14.06 -4.90 6.10
C ASN A 113 13.49 -4.29 4.81
N PHE A 114 13.02 -3.04 4.89
CA PHE A 114 12.65 -2.26 3.71
C PHE A 114 13.85 -2.11 2.77
N HIS A 115 15.00 -1.63 3.25
CA HIS A 115 16.19 -1.44 2.43
C HIS A 115 16.71 -2.75 1.82
N GLN A 116 16.75 -3.83 2.60
CA GLN A 116 17.16 -5.15 2.10
C GLN A 116 16.32 -5.63 0.91
N LEU A 117 15.02 -5.31 0.89
CA LEU A 117 14.08 -5.79 -0.12
C LEU A 117 13.84 -4.80 -1.27
N CYS A 118 13.93 -3.49 -1.00
CA CYS A 118 13.51 -2.43 -1.92
C CYS A 118 14.67 -1.63 -2.56
N ASP A 119 15.87 -1.66 -1.99
CA ASP A 119 17.00 -0.94 -2.57
C ASP A 119 17.41 -1.52 -3.93
N ASN A 120 17.78 -0.62 -4.84
CA ASN A 120 18.23 -0.94 -6.21
C ASN A 120 17.24 -1.80 -7.02
N LYS A 121 15.93 -1.64 -6.78
CA LYS A 121 14.87 -2.33 -7.54
C LYS A 121 14.27 -1.49 -8.66
N GLY A 122 14.76 -0.28 -8.92
CA GLY A 122 14.16 0.66 -9.86
C GLY A 122 12.85 1.25 -9.33
N PRO A 123 11.94 1.66 -10.24
CA PRO A 123 10.72 2.35 -9.87
C PRO A 123 9.83 1.56 -8.90
N THR A 124 9.32 2.22 -7.87
CA THR A 124 8.47 1.62 -6.84
C THR A 124 7.23 2.44 -6.51
N VAL A 125 6.18 1.78 -6.05
CA VAL A 125 5.00 2.39 -5.45
C VAL A 125 4.87 1.91 -4.02
N THR A 126 4.77 2.86 -3.09
CA THR A 126 4.46 2.61 -1.68
C THR A 126 2.97 2.83 -1.44
N ILE A 127 2.33 1.90 -0.72
CA ILE A 127 0.94 1.99 -0.26
C ILE A 127 0.93 1.78 1.25
N ALA A 128 0.40 2.73 2.00
CA ALA A 128 0.34 2.69 3.45
C ALA A 128 -1.08 2.91 3.95
N LYS A 129 -1.55 2.07 4.88
CA LYS A 129 -2.88 2.18 5.49
C LYS A 129 -2.76 2.83 6.86
N VAL A 130 -3.41 3.98 7.02
CA VAL A 130 -3.42 4.72 8.29
C VAL A 130 -4.39 4.09 9.27
N ARG A 131 -3.95 3.77 10.49
CA ARG A 131 -4.73 3.00 11.48
C ARG A 131 -5.99 3.70 11.98
N SER A 132 -5.93 5.02 12.19
CA SER A 132 -7.02 5.78 12.84
C SER A 132 -8.27 5.91 11.99
N HIS A 133 -8.14 6.00 10.66
CA HIS A 133 -9.25 6.24 9.74
C HIS A 133 -9.25 5.31 8.52
N GLY A 134 -8.33 4.34 8.47
CA GLY A 134 -8.25 3.35 7.40
C GLY A 134 -7.96 3.93 6.02
N LYS A 135 -7.50 5.18 5.88
CA LYS A 135 -7.24 5.77 4.55
C LYS A 135 -5.94 5.19 3.99
N LEU A 136 -5.90 4.99 2.68
CA LEU A 136 -4.66 4.64 1.99
C LEU A 136 -3.97 5.91 1.54
N ILE A 137 -2.69 6.03 1.86
CA ILE A 137 -1.81 7.07 1.34
C ILE A 137 -0.58 6.39 0.72
N GLY A 138 0.09 7.06 -0.19
CA GLY A 138 1.23 6.45 -0.87
C GLY A 138 1.99 7.42 -1.74
N GLY A 139 3.05 6.89 -2.34
CA GLY A 139 3.92 7.64 -3.24
C GLY A 139 4.53 6.74 -4.30
N TYR A 140 4.74 7.31 -5.49
CA TYR A 140 5.49 6.68 -6.57
C TYR A 140 6.90 7.26 -6.61
N ASN A 141 7.92 6.40 -6.52
CA ASN A 141 9.31 6.76 -6.74
C ASN A 141 9.74 6.20 -8.11
N PRO A 142 10.07 7.04 -9.11
CA PRO A 142 10.56 6.59 -10.41
C PRO A 142 12.04 6.19 -10.42
N LEU A 143 12.76 6.36 -9.30
CA LEU A 143 14.18 6.11 -9.15
C LEU A 143 14.45 4.87 -8.28
N ASP A 144 15.72 4.51 -8.15
CA ASP A 144 16.18 3.55 -7.13
C ASP A 144 16.17 4.17 -5.73
N TRP A 145 15.86 3.36 -4.72
CA TRP A 145 16.34 3.61 -3.35
C TRP A 145 17.79 3.15 -3.27
N LYS A 146 18.71 4.07 -2.96
CA LYS A 146 20.12 3.77 -2.73
C LYS A 146 20.80 4.93 -2.00
N PRO A 147 21.92 4.69 -1.30
CA PRO A 147 22.74 5.77 -0.77
C PRO A 147 23.49 6.48 -1.90
N GLN A 148 23.76 7.78 -1.74
CA GLN A 148 24.63 8.51 -2.65
C GLN A 148 26.09 8.17 -2.34
N SER A 149 26.78 7.53 -3.30
CA SER A 149 28.11 6.92 -3.12
C SER A 149 29.24 7.87 -2.67
N ASN A 150 29.03 9.20 -2.74
CA ASN A 150 30.07 10.20 -2.44
C ASN A 150 29.78 11.05 -1.18
N LEU A 151 28.64 10.86 -0.49
CA LEU A 151 28.24 11.71 0.65
C LEU A 151 28.19 10.98 2.00
N SER A 152 28.43 9.66 2.02
CA SER A 152 28.27 8.81 3.22
C SER A 152 29.32 9.02 4.32
N TYR A 153 30.25 9.97 4.18
CA TYR A 153 31.33 10.20 5.15
C TYR A 153 31.19 11.46 6.00
N LEU A 154 30.17 12.29 5.76
CA LEU A 154 29.96 13.52 6.52
C LEU A 154 28.50 13.60 7.01
N SER A 155 28.29 13.08 8.22
CA SER A 155 27.16 13.34 9.13
C SER A 155 25.72 13.07 8.64
N GLY A 156 25.07 12.04 9.20
CA GLY A 156 23.61 12.05 9.40
C GLY A 156 22.72 11.63 8.22
N ASP A 157 23.24 10.75 7.36
CA ASP A 157 22.53 9.70 6.62
C ASP A 157 21.24 10.06 5.86
N SER A 158 21.09 11.27 5.34
CA SER A 158 19.99 11.60 4.43
C SER A 158 20.51 12.16 3.12
N CYS A 159 20.09 11.60 1.98
CA CYS A 159 20.36 12.16 0.66
C CYS A 159 19.06 12.36 -0.12
N TRP A 160 19.08 13.31 -1.04
CA TRP A 160 17.93 13.74 -1.83
C TRP A 160 18.15 13.45 -3.30
N TYR A 161 17.09 13.04 -3.98
CA TYR A 161 17.12 12.75 -5.40
C TYR A 161 16.11 13.58 -6.16
N SER A 162 16.57 14.12 -7.29
CA SER A 162 15.76 14.94 -8.17
C SER A 162 14.90 14.12 -9.11
N THR A 163 13.62 14.45 -9.21
CA THR A 163 12.71 13.97 -10.27
C THR A 163 11.51 14.89 -10.38
N PHE A 164 10.84 14.89 -11.54
CA PHE A 164 9.51 15.51 -11.72
C PHE A 164 8.40 14.46 -11.89
N ASP A 165 8.75 13.18 -12.00
CA ASP A 165 7.81 12.12 -12.32
C ASP A 165 7.25 11.41 -11.07
N SER A 166 7.78 11.73 -9.88
CA SER A 166 7.23 11.26 -8.62
C SER A 166 5.94 11.99 -8.26
N PHE A 167 5.08 11.31 -7.50
CA PHE A 167 3.83 11.86 -6.99
C PHE A 167 3.41 11.17 -5.69
N LEU A 168 2.66 11.90 -4.87
CA LEU A 168 1.96 11.37 -3.70
C LEU A 168 0.48 11.20 -4.02
N PHE A 169 -0.20 10.30 -3.33
CA PHE A 169 -1.63 10.08 -3.54
C PHE A 169 -2.35 9.58 -2.30
N SER A 170 -3.68 9.61 -2.36
CA SER A 170 -4.53 8.93 -1.39
C SER A 170 -5.81 8.33 -1.98
N PHE A 171 -6.25 7.24 -1.37
CA PHE A 171 -7.55 6.59 -1.62
C PHE A 171 -8.32 6.46 -0.30
N THR A 172 -9.64 6.64 -0.36
CA THR A 172 -10.53 6.40 0.78
C THR A 172 -11.01 4.95 0.77
N LEU A 173 -10.93 4.27 1.92
CA LEU A 173 -11.48 2.93 2.14
C LEU A 173 -12.87 3.02 2.77
N LYS A 174 -13.89 3.49 2.04
CA LYS A 174 -15.30 3.28 2.45
C LYS A 174 -16.20 2.89 1.28
N SER A 175 -17.14 2.01 1.61
CA SER A 175 -17.96 1.20 0.71
C SER A 175 -19.45 1.55 0.80
N SER A 176 -19.80 2.74 1.30
CA SER A 176 -21.16 3.25 1.16
C SER A 176 -21.40 3.64 -0.29
N SER A 177 -22.47 3.11 -0.87
CA SER A 177 -22.89 3.24 -2.28
C SER A 177 -23.05 4.68 -2.82
N ASN A 178 -22.78 5.70 -2.00
CA ASN A 178 -22.94 7.11 -2.34
C ASN A 178 -21.64 7.92 -2.20
N ASP A 179 -20.48 7.31 -1.92
CA ASP A 179 -19.26 8.09 -1.68
C ASP A 179 -18.45 8.28 -2.98
N ASN A 180 -18.72 9.40 -3.66
CA ASN A 180 -17.94 9.93 -4.79
C ASN A 180 -16.52 10.38 -4.38
N SER A 181 -15.87 9.73 -3.41
CA SER A 181 -14.56 10.17 -2.93
C SER A 181 -13.52 9.99 -4.03
N ILE A 182 -13.13 11.12 -4.63
CA ILE A 182 -12.21 11.18 -5.76
C ILE A 182 -10.81 10.84 -5.26
N PRO A 183 -10.10 9.89 -5.89
CA PRO A 183 -8.68 9.66 -5.63
C PRO A 183 -7.91 10.97 -5.72
N LYS A 184 -7.09 11.27 -4.71
CA LYS A 184 -6.29 12.50 -4.70
C LYS A 184 -4.87 12.19 -5.12
N ILE A 185 -4.27 13.09 -5.90
CA ILE A 185 -2.87 13.08 -6.30
C ILE A 185 -2.23 14.43 -5.97
N ALA A 186 -0.97 14.42 -5.59
CA ALA A 186 -0.13 15.60 -5.47
C ALA A 186 1.14 15.37 -6.30
N ARG A 187 1.38 16.27 -7.27
CA ARG A 187 2.59 16.28 -8.10
C ARG A 187 3.67 17.14 -7.45
N ILE A 188 4.88 17.01 -7.97
CA ILE A 188 5.98 17.88 -7.58
C ILE A 188 5.69 19.32 -7.99
N GLY A 189 5.99 20.26 -7.10
CA GLY A 189 5.87 21.70 -7.39
C GLY A 189 6.82 22.14 -8.50
N ASN A 190 6.35 23.07 -9.34
CA ASN A 190 7.11 23.55 -10.51
C ASN A 190 8.02 24.76 -10.22
N SER A 191 8.24 25.12 -8.95
CA SER A 191 8.99 26.32 -8.57
C SER A 191 10.34 25.99 -7.94
N GLY A 192 11.35 26.79 -8.30
CA GLY A 192 12.69 26.73 -7.72
C GLY A 192 13.33 25.34 -7.79
N ASN A 193 14.04 24.97 -6.73
CA ASN A 193 14.76 23.70 -6.61
C ASN A 193 13.93 22.60 -5.95
N ILE A 194 12.60 22.73 -5.94
CA ILE A 194 11.72 21.83 -5.19
C ILE A 194 11.87 20.36 -5.62
N SER A 195 12.06 20.13 -6.92
CA SER A 195 12.23 18.79 -7.49
C SER A 195 13.51 18.11 -7.00
N GLU A 196 14.55 18.84 -6.59
CA GLU A 196 15.80 18.29 -6.04
C GLU A 196 15.58 17.51 -4.74
N TYR A 197 14.47 17.78 -4.03
CA TYR A 197 14.09 17.16 -2.76
C TYR A 197 12.94 16.16 -2.90
N ALA A 198 12.68 15.66 -4.11
CA ALA A 198 11.54 14.79 -4.40
C ALA A 198 11.57 13.48 -3.60
N ILE A 199 12.71 12.79 -3.61
CA ILE A 199 12.86 11.48 -2.94
C ILE A 199 13.96 11.61 -1.89
N GLY A 200 13.63 11.25 -0.65
CA GLY A 200 14.60 11.18 0.44
C GLY A 200 15.06 9.74 0.63
N TYR A 201 16.35 9.53 0.85
CA TYR A 201 16.89 8.25 1.29
C TYR A 201 17.58 8.44 2.63
N ASN A 202 17.23 7.61 3.61
CA ASN A 202 17.93 7.52 4.88
C ASN A 202 17.92 6.06 5.33
N ALA A 203 19.08 5.53 5.74
CA ALA A 203 19.25 4.12 6.09
C ALA A 203 18.38 3.65 7.28
N ASN A 204 17.91 4.60 8.10
CA ASN A 204 17.06 4.35 9.26
C ASN A 204 15.58 4.60 8.97
N TYR A 205 15.22 5.08 7.78
CA TYR A 205 13.83 5.35 7.39
C TYR A 205 13.33 4.34 6.36
N GLY A 206 12.02 4.16 6.29
CA GLY A 206 11.38 3.46 5.18
C GLY A 206 11.27 4.35 3.95
N PRO A 207 10.22 4.18 3.13
CA PRO A 207 9.94 5.08 2.02
C PRO A 207 9.77 6.53 2.47
N SER A 208 10.49 7.44 1.82
CA SER A 208 10.46 8.88 2.11
C SER A 208 10.37 9.74 0.85
N PHE A 209 9.46 10.70 0.89
CA PHE A 209 9.11 11.59 -0.21
C PHE A 209 9.06 13.04 0.30
N GLY A 210 9.70 13.94 -0.46
CA GLY A 210 9.60 15.38 -0.31
C GLY A 210 10.49 15.98 0.76
N GLY A 211 11.00 17.19 0.50
CA GLY A 211 11.93 17.91 1.38
C GLY A 211 11.37 18.27 2.76
N GLY A 212 10.04 18.35 2.89
CA GLY A 212 9.34 18.54 4.16
C GLY A 212 9.07 17.23 4.90
N TRP A 213 9.69 16.13 4.45
CA TRP A 213 9.25 14.77 4.72
C TRP A 213 7.76 14.60 4.41
N ASP A 214 7.30 15.21 3.33
CA ASP A 214 5.89 15.31 2.89
C ASP A 214 5.12 14.00 3.10
N LEU A 215 5.79 12.86 2.83
CA LEU A 215 5.43 11.53 3.34
C LEU A 215 6.71 10.76 3.70
N SER A 216 6.91 10.43 4.97
CA SER A 216 8.01 9.53 5.39
C SER A 216 7.49 8.46 6.35
N ILE A 217 7.80 7.19 6.10
CA ILE A 217 7.55 6.12 7.06
C ILE A 217 8.83 5.92 7.87
N GLN A 218 8.77 6.09 9.19
CA GLN A 218 9.94 5.97 10.06
C GLN A 218 9.68 4.96 11.19
N GLU A 219 10.55 4.96 12.20
CA GLU A 219 10.47 4.10 13.37
C GLU A 219 9.08 4.12 14.04
N ASN A 220 8.77 3.05 14.76
CA ASN A 220 7.49 2.85 15.46
C ASN A 220 6.25 2.87 14.54
N ASN A 221 6.45 2.69 13.24
CA ASN A 221 5.41 2.57 12.21
C ASN A 221 4.61 3.86 12.09
N LEU A 222 5.28 5.00 12.23
CA LEU A 222 4.66 6.32 12.18
C LEU A 222 4.91 6.96 10.82
N ILE A 223 3.90 7.68 10.33
CA ILE A 223 4.04 8.56 9.16
C ILE A 223 4.50 9.94 9.63
N TYR A 224 5.73 10.32 9.33
CA TYR A 224 6.25 11.66 9.55
C TYR A 224 5.92 12.58 8.37
N SER A 225 5.55 13.82 8.70
CA SER A 225 5.38 14.91 7.74
C SER A 225 5.47 16.25 8.47
N TYR A 226 6.43 17.11 8.10
CA TYR A 226 6.52 18.49 8.61
C TYR A 226 5.75 19.50 7.76
N GLY A 227 4.97 19.00 6.80
CA GLY A 227 4.11 19.78 5.91
C GLY A 227 4.53 19.63 4.45
N PRO A 228 3.63 20.01 3.52
CA PRO A 228 3.91 19.98 2.10
C PRO A 228 5.07 20.92 1.75
N TYR A 229 6.06 20.39 1.03
CA TYR A 229 7.17 21.15 0.48
C TYR A 229 7.39 20.78 -0.99
N SER A 230 7.72 19.51 -1.25
CA SER A 230 7.92 19.02 -2.62
C SER A 230 6.63 18.75 -3.36
N TYR A 231 5.60 18.34 -2.64
CA TYR A 231 4.29 18.01 -3.15
C TYR A 231 3.26 18.97 -2.54
N PRO A 232 3.11 20.21 -3.07
CA PRO A 232 2.31 21.26 -2.43
C PRO A 232 0.88 20.84 -2.10
N ASP A 233 0.25 20.02 -2.95
CA ASP A 233 -1.14 19.60 -2.78
C ASP A 233 -1.34 18.44 -1.77
N CYS A 234 -0.25 17.83 -1.28
CA CYS A 234 -0.33 16.67 -0.39
C CYS A 234 -0.93 17.02 0.98
N GLY A 235 -0.85 18.29 1.39
CA GLY A 235 -1.47 18.79 2.63
C GLY A 235 -2.99 18.58 2.67
N SER A 236 -3.64 18.40 1.52
CA SER A 236 -5.08 18.08 1.44
C SER A 236 -5.42 16.64 1.84
N PHE A 237 -4.42 15.77 2.06
CA PHE A 237 -4.63 14.38 2.47
C PHE A 237 -3.60 13.80 3.44
N ILE A 238 -2.47 14.48 3.68
CA ILE A 238 -1.47 14.15 4.70
C ILE A 238 -1.37 15.33 5.66
N ALA A 239 -1.65 15.09 6.93
CA ALA A 239 -1.63 16.13 7.95
C ALA A 239 -0.21 16.34 8.50
N LYS A 240 0.19 17.61 8.58
CA LYS A 240 1.45 18.05 9.19
C LYS A 240 1.49 17.73 10.69
N ASN A 241 2.63 17.25 11.18
CA ASN A 241 2.95 17.05 12.60
C ASN A 241 1.96 16.17 13.39
N GLN A 242 1.23 15.27 12.73
CA GLN A 242 0.28 14.37 13.40
C GLN A 242 0.86 12.98 13.71
N HIS A 243 1.93 12.59 13.02
CA HIS A 243 2.60 11.30 13.20
C HIS A 243 1.65 10.09 13.35
N PRO A 244 0.66 9.89 12.44
CA PRO A 244 -0.31 8.83 12.62
C PRO A 244 0.35 7.45 12.47
N LYS A 245 -0.11 6.51 13.29
CA LYS A 245 0.37 5.12 13.25
C LYS A 245 -0.20 4.37 12.04
N LEU A 246 0.65 3.57 11.41
CA LEU A 246 0.27 2.66 10.33
C LEU A 246 -0.39 1.40 10.87
N GLU A 247 -1.35 0.89 10.12
CA GLU A 247 -1.84 -0.48 10.25
C GLU A 247 -0.92 -1.45 9.51
N ASP A 248 -0.59 -1.14 8.25
CA ASP A 248 0.35 -1.90 7.41
C ASP A 248 0.83 -1.01 6.23
N TYR A 249 1.92 -1.41 5.56
CA TYR A 249 2.32 -0.82 4.28
C TYR A 249 2.97 -1.85 3.34
N GLU A 250 2.76 -1.66 2.04
CA GLU A 250 3.28 -2.48 0.96
C GLU A 250 4.09 -1.64 -0.03
N VAL A 251 5.18 -2.20 -0.55
CA VAL A 251 6.00 -1.58 -1.60
C VAL A 251 6.07 -2.51 -2.80
N PHE A 252 5.75 -1.98 -3.97
CA PHE A 252 5.71 -2.71 -5.23
C PHE A 252 6.77 -2.18 -6.18
N GLN A 253 7.53 -3.08 -6.81
CA GLN A 253 8.30 -2.77 -8.01
C GLN A 253 7.36 -2.58 -9.19
N ILE A 254 7.59 -1.53 -9.98
CA ILE A 254 6.83 -1.23 -11.18
C ILE A 254 7.62 -1.70 -12.40
N ILE A 255 7.02 -2.61 -13.18
CA ILE A 255 7.62 -3.19 -14.38
C ILE A 255 6.68 -2.94 -15.56
N LYS A 256 7.16 -2.26 -16.60
CA LYS A 256 6.40 -2.07 -17.85
C LYS A 256 6.28 -3.41 -18.59
N LYS A 257 5.08 -3.75 -19.08
CA LYS A 257 4.82 -4.98 -19.84
C LYS A 257 5.14 -4.83 -21.32
#